data_AF-A0A176S7D0-F1
#
_entry.id   AF-A0A176S7D0-F1
#
_cell.length_a   1.000
_cell.length_b   1.000
_cell.length_c   1.000
_cell.angle_alpha   90.00
_cell.angle_beta   90.00
_cell.angle_gamma   90.00
#
_symmetry.space_group_name_H-M   'P 1'
#
loop_
_entity.id
_entity.type
_entity.pdbx_description
1 polymer ?
#
loop_
_entity_poly.entity_id
_entity_poly.type
_entity_poly.pdbx_seq_one_letter_code
_entity_poly.pdbx_strand_id
1 'polypeptide(L)'
;MKAMKHAHPLPNFMLVITQHGDMLALSPEQAQALANWLDKHGPIAKELAMAIKKGEQQLQEASMNGSSKEEIMAQLEALLDKRRQLAEMKTICRDNMRQILSDEQWNEVVSLYKEML
;
A
#
# COMPACT_ATOMS: atom_id res chain seq x y z
N MET A 1 -3.13 9.90 1.43
CA MET A 1 -2.91 8.91 2.52
C MET A 1 -4.17 8.18 2.96
N LYS A 2 -5.31 8.86 3.25
CA LYS A 2 -6.55 8.22 3.76
C LYS A 2 -7.08 7.06 2.89
N ALA A 3 -7.06 7.19 1.56
CA ALA A 3 -7.48 6.13 0.64
C ALA A 3 -6.56 4.88 0.67
N MET A 4 -5.24 5.06 0.88
CA MET A 4 -4.30 3.93 1.00
C MET A 4 -4.50 3.18 2.33
N LYS A 5 -4.62 3.91 3.46
CA LYS A 5 -4.93 3.32 4.78
C LYS A 5 -6.29 2.60 4.80
N HIS A 6 -7.26 3.02 3.99
CA HIS A 6 -8.57 2.36 3.86
C HIS A 6 -8.52 1.08 2.99
N ALA A 7 -7.66 1.09 1.96
CA ALA A 7 -7.60 0.02 0.98
C ALA A 7 -6.93 -1.27 1.51
N HIS A 8 -6.03 -1.17 2.50
CA HIS A 8 -5.43 -2.33 3.17
C HIS A 8 -5.00 -2.01 4.61
N PRO A 9 -4.94 -3.02 5.52
CA PRO A 9 -4.56 -2.80 6.91
C PRO A 9 -3.05 -2.69 7.13
N LEU A 10 -2.22 -3.10 6.15
CA LEU A 10 -0.77 -3.11 6.30
C LEU A 10 -0.16 -1.69 6.32
N PRO A 11 1.02 -1.50 6.94
CA PRO A 11 1.76 -0.24 6.86
C PRO A 11 2.17 0.14 5.43
N ASN A 12 2.27 1.45 5.16
CA ASN A 12 2.91 1.97 3.96
C ASN A 12 4.32 2.50 4.27
N PHE A 13 5.29 1.61 4.55
CA PHE A 13 6.64 2.00 4.98
C PHE A 13 7.41 2.87 3.99
N MET A 14 7.20 2.71 2.68
CA MET A 14 7.82 3.58 1.67
C MET A 14 7.42 5.05 1.83
N LEU A 15 6.31 5.34 2.50
CA LEU A 15 5.94 6.70 2.84
C LEU A 15 7.00 7.37 3.74
N VAL A 16 7.58 6.61 4.68
CA VAL A 16 8.67 7.10 5.54
C VAL A 16 9.88 7.44 4.70
N ILE A 17 10.25 6.59 3.74
CA ILE A 17 11.36 6.88 2.83
C ILE A 17 11.12 8.20 2.07
N THR A 18 9.90 8.42 1.58
CA THR A 18 9.58 9.65 0.82
C THR A 18 9.45 10.91 1.67
N GLN A 19 9.17 10.80 2.98
CA GLN A 19 8.90 11.95 3.85
C GLN A 19 10.01 12.24 4.86
N HIS A 20 10.78 11.20 5.22
CA HIS A 20 11.79 11.22 6.27
C HIS A 20 13.08 10.51 5.83
N GLY A 21 13.29 10.31 4.52
CA GLY A 21 14.47 9.62 3.99
C GLY A 21 15.81 10.21 4.46
N ASP A 22 15.86 11.53 4.63
CA ASP A 22 17.04 12.25 5.12
C ASP A 22 17.42 11.89 6.56
N MET A 23 16.46 11.39 7.36
CA MET A 23 16.68 10.97 8.74
C MET A 23 17.26 9.55 8.85
N LEU A 24 17.25 8.78 7.75
CA LEU A 24 17.61 7.36 7.75
C LEU A 24 19.07 7.09 7.40
N ALA A 25 19.87 8.15 7.18
CA ALA A 25 21.28 8.05 6.80
C ALA A 25 21.54 7.00 5.70
N LEU A 26 20.69 6.99 4.66
CA LEU A 26 20.77 6.03 3.57
C LEU A 26 22.06 6.23 2.78
N SER A 27 22.73 5.14 2.42
CA SER A 27 23.81 5.23 1.42
C SER A 27 23.22 5.63 0.05
N PRO A 28 24.03 6.20 -0.86
CA PRO A 28 23.58 6.50 -2.22
C PRO A 28 22.98 5.27 -2.93
N GLU A 29 23.55 4.08 -2.71
CA GLU A 29 23.08 2.82 -3.29
C GLU A 29 21.73 2.40 -2.71
N GLN A 30 21.55 2.51 -1.39
CA GLN A 30 20.28 2.22 -0.73
C GLN A 30 19.17 3.17 -1.20
N ALA A 31 19.47 4.47 -1.24
CA ALA A 31 18.54 5.50 -1.71
C ALA A 31 18.11 5.24 -3.16
N GLN A 32 19.07 4.94 -4.04
CA GLN A 32 18.77 4.62 -5.44
C GLN A 32 17.95 3.33 -5.59
N ALA A 33 18.26 2.28 -4.82
CA ALA A 33 17.52 1.03 -4.85
C ALA A 33 16.05 1.21 -4.42
N LEU A 34 15.83 1.99 -3.35
CA LEU A 34 14.48 2.32 -2.87
C LEU A 34 13.72 3.22 -3.85
N ALA A 35 14.39 4.18 -4.47
CA ALA A 35 13.79 5.04 -5.50
C ALA A 35 13.35 4.22 -6.73
N ASN A 36 14.22 3.34 -7.24
CA ASN A 36 13.89 2.45 -8.35
C ASN A 36 12.70 1.54 -8.02
N TRP A 37 12.63 1.04 -6.78
CA TRP A 37 11.51 0.24 -6.31
C TRP A 37 10.20 1.04 -6.30
N LEU A 38 10.25 2.28 -5.80
CA LEU A 38 9.11 3.18 -5.74
C LEU A 38 8.58 3.54 -7.13
N ASP A 39 9.47 3.85 -8.08
CA ASP A 39 9.08 4.22 -9.44
C ASP A 39 8.36 3.07 -10.15
N LYS A 40 8.80 1.84 -9.93
CA LYS A 40 8.19 0.65 -10.52
C LYS A 40 6.85 0.28 -9.88
N HIS A 41 6.76 0.29 -8.55
CA HIS A 41 5.60 -0.28 -7.83
C HIS A 41 4.61 0.77 -7.31
N GLY A 42 5.07 2.00 -7.11
CA GLY A 42 4.25 3.12 -6.63
C GLY A 42 3.01 3.38 -7.50
N PRO A 43 3.13 3.46 -8.84
CA PRO A 43 1.98 3.62 -9.72
C PRO A 43 0.98 2.47 -9.61
N ILE A 44 1.45 1.23 -9.55
CA ILE A 44 0.59 0.04 -9.46
C ILE A 44 -0.17 0.02 -8.13
N ALA A 45 0.50 0.30 -7.02
CA ALA A 45 -0.14 0.38 -5.70
C ALA A 45 -1.20 1.50 -5.66
N LYS A 46 -0.92 2.64 -6.30
CA LYS A 46 -1.87 3.75 -6.43
C LYS A 46 -3.09 3.35 -7.25
N GLU A 47 -2.89 2.69 -8.38
CA GLU A 47 -3.98 2.18 -9.23
C GLU A 47 -4.87 1.19 -8.49
N LEU A 48 -4.29 0.21 -7.79
CA LEU A 48 -5.02 -0.75 -6.97
C LEU A 48 -5.86 -0.06 -5.89
N ALA A 49 -5.29 0.92 -5.18
CA ALA A 49 -6.03 1.66 -4.16
C ALA A 49 -7.20 2.50 -4.74
N MET A 50 -7.02 3.09 -5.93
CA MET A 50 -8.11 3.79 -6.62
C MET A 50 -9.20 2.82 -7.09
N ALA A 51 -8.81 1.65 -7.61
CA ALA A 51 -9.74 0.61 -8.03
C ALA A 51 -10.54 0.04 -6.85
N ILE A 52 -9.91 -0.15 -5.68
CA ILE A 52 -10.58 -0.56 -4.44
C ILE A 52 -11.63 0.47 -4.03
N LYS A 53 -11.24 1.76 -3.96
CA LYS A 53 -12.17 2.84 -3.62
C LYS A 53 -13.36 2.89 -4.58
N LYS A 54 -13.11 2.74 -5.89
CA LYS A 54 -14.18 2.73 -6.89
C LYS A 54 -15.10 1.50 -6.72
N GLY A 55 -14.53 0.32 -6.48
CA GLY A 55 -15.31 -0.90 -6.26
C GLY A 55 -16.21 -0.83 -5.03
N GLU A 56 -15.76 -0.16 -3.95
CA GLU A 56 -16.60 0.11 -2.78
C GLU A 56 -17.80 0.99 -3.10
N GLN A 57 -17.60 2.05 -3.89
CA GLN A 57 -18.68 2.93 -4.35
C GLN A 57 -19.68 2.15 -5.22
N GLN A 58 -19.17 1.31 -6.13
CA GLN A 58 -20.02 0.47 -7.00
C GLN A 58 -20.84 -0.54 -6.20
N LEU A 59 -20.27 -1.17 -5.18
CA LEU A 59 -21.01 -2.08 -4.29
C LEU A 59 -22.12 -1.36 -3.51
N GLN A 60 -21.85 -0.15 -3.02
CA GLN A 60 -22.86 0.67 -2.34
C GLN A 60 -24.01 1.00 -3.30
N GLU A 61 -23.69 1.43 -4.52
CA GLU A 61 -24.67 1.73 -5.56
C GLU A 61 -25.48 0.49 -5.96
N ALA A 62 -24.84 -0.66 -6.16
CA ALA A 62 -25.51 -1.92 -6.48
C ALA A 62 -26.51 -2.33 -5.39
N SER A 63 -26.14 -2.17 -4.12
CA SER A 63 -27.03 -2.43 -3.00
C SER A 63 -28.24 -1.47 -2.97
N MET A 64 -28.05 -0.18 -3.27
CA MET A 64 -29.13 0.82 -3.28
C MET A 64 -30.06 0.67 -4.49
N ASN A 65 -29.53 0.18 -5.62
CA ASN A 65 -30.26 0.03 -6.87
C ASN A 65 -30.97 -1.33 -7.01
N GLY A 66 -30.93 -2.18 -5.97
CA GLY A 66 -31.64 -3.45 -5.95
C GLY A 66 -31.00 -4.56 -6.79
N SER A 67 -29.68 -4.51 -7.02
CA SER A 67 -28.95 -5.62 -7.61
C SER A 67 -29.16 -6.91 -6.81
N SER A 68 -29.10 -8.05 -7.49
CA SER A 68 -29.23 -9.36 -6.85
C SER A 68 -28.08 -9.61 -5.87
N LYS A 69 -28.31 -10.51 -4.91
CA LYS A 69 -27.26 -10.97 -3.99
C LYS A 69 -26.08 -11.54 -4.78
N GLU A 70 -26.36 -12.32 -5.83
CA GLU A 70 -25.36 -12.98 -6.67
C GLU A 70 -24.45 -11.95 -7.34
N GLU A 71 -25.02 -10.87 -7.91
CA GLU A 71 -24.25 -9.79 -8.53
C GLU A 71 -23.42 -9.01 -7.50
N ILE A 72 -24.00 -8.68 -6.34
CA ILE A 72 -23.29 -7.97 -5.26
C ILE A 72 -22.12 -8.82 -4.76
N MET A 73 -22.32 -10.12 -4.55
CA MET A 73 -21.27 -11.02 -4.08
C MET A 73 -20.15 -11.21 -5.11
N ALA A 74 -20.48 -11.25 -6.41
CA ALA A 74 -19.47 -11.31 -7.47
C ALA A 74 -18.62 -10.04 -7.53
N GLN A 75 -19.24 -8.86 -7.38
CA GLN A 75 -18.51 -7.59 -7.29
C GLN A 75 -17.63 -7.53 -6.02
N LEU A 76 -18.12 -8.06 -4.90
CA LEU A 76 -17.38 -8.12 -3.65
C LEU A 76 -16.15 -9.01 -3.78
N GLU A 77 -16.27 -10.18 -4.41
CA GLU A 77 -15.12 -11.07 -4.63
C GLU A 77 -14.03 -10.38 -5.47
N ALA A 78 -14.44 -9.72 -6.57
CA ALA A 78 -13.51 -8.96 -7.40
C ALA A 78 -12.82 -7.80 -6.65
N LEU A 79 -13.51 -7.19 -5.68
CA LEU A 79 -12.92 -6.17 -4.80
C LEU A 79 -11.94 -6.79 -3.80
N LEU A 80 -12.28 -7.92 -3.20
CA LEU A 80 -11.43 -8.64 -2.25
C LEU A 80 -10.13 -9.12 -2.91
N ASP A 81 -10.18 -9.57 -4.17
CA ASP A 81 -8.98 -9.92 -4.94
C ASP A 81 -8.03 -8.72 -5.10
N LYS A 82 -8.55 -7.52 -5.36
CA LYS A 82 -7.71 -6.31 -5.46
C LYS A 82 -7.10 -5.94 -4.11
N ARG A 83 -7.87 -6.08 -3.02
CA ARG A 83 -7.35 -5.88 -1.66
C ARG A 83 -6.24 -6.87 -1.32
N ARG A 84 -6.39 -8.14 -1.74
CA ARG A 84 -5.35 -9.18 -1.60
C ARG A 84 -4.08 -8.79 -2.36
N GLN A 85 -4.20 -8.41 -3.63
CA GLN A 85 -3.05 -7.97 -4.46
C GLN A 85 -2.32 -6.77 -3.83
N LEU A 86 -3.05 -5.79 -3.32
CA LEU A 86 -2.44 -4.64 -2.66
C LEU A 86 -1.74 -5.04 -1.35
N ALA A 87 -2.35 -5.91 -0.55
CA ALA A 87 -1.73 -6.41 0.68
C ALA A 87 -0.45 -7.22 0.40
N GLU A 88 -0.46 -8.06 -0.63
CA GLU A 88 0.72 -8.80 -1.09
C GLU A 88 1.83 -7.85 -1.52
N MET A 89 1.51 -6.84 -2.33
CA MET A 89 2.50 -5.84 -2.77
C MET A 89 3.12 -5.07 -1.59
N LYS A 90 2.34 -4.76 -0.56
CA LYS A 90 2.83 -4.10 0.66
C LYS A 90 3.73 -5.01 1.49
N THR A 91 3.41 -6.29 1.52
CA THR A 91 4.21 -7.34 2.15
C THR A 91 5.56 -7.49 1.44
N ILE A 92 5.55 -7.61 0.11
CA ILE A 92 6.77 -7.67 -0.72
C ILE A 92 7.61 -6.40 -0.54
N CYS A 93 6.97 -5.24 -0.48
CA CYS A 93 7.66 -3.97 -0.28
C CYS A 93 8.39 -3.91 1.07
N ARG A 94 7.76 -4.39 2.15
CA ARG A 94 8.41 -4.53 3.46
C ARG A 94 9.62 -5.44 3.37
N ASP A 95 9.47 -6.59 2.70
CA ASP A 95 10.56 -7.58 2.61
C ASP A 95 11.73 -7.04 1.78
N ASN A 96 11.46 -6.33 0.69
CA ASN A 96 12.49 -5.62 -0.09
C ASN A 96 13.22 -4.55 0.76
N MET A 97 12.49 -3.77 1.55
CA MET A 97 13.10 -2.79 2.45
C MET A 97 14.00 -3.46 3.50
N ARG A 98 13.58 -4.60 4.06
CA ARG A 98 14.39 -5.40 5.00
C ARG A 98 15.66 -5.97 4.39
N GLN A 99 15.72 -6.12 3.06
CA GLN A 99 16.93 -6.55 2.34
C GLN A 99 17.88 -5.40 2.04
N ILE A 100 17.36 -4.19 1.81
CA ILE A 100 18.15 -3.01 1.46
C ILE A 100 18.71 -2.31 2.70
N LEU A 101 17.90 -2.22 3.76
CA LEU A 101 18.20 -1.46 4.97
C LEU A 101 18.92 -2.33 6.00
N SER A 102 19.77 -1.71 6.82
CA SER A 102 20.26 -2.35 8.05
C SER A 102 19.12 -2.52 9.06
N ASP A 103 19.33 -3.36 10.08
CA ASP A 103 18.37 -3.52 11.17
C ASP A 103 18.11 -2.19 11.92
N GLU A 104 19.13 -1.36 12.09
CA GLU A 104 19.02 -0.04 12.71
C GLU A 104 18.12 0.89 11.87
N GLN A 105 18.42 1.01 10.57
CA GLN A 105 17.62 1.82 9.64
C GLN A 105 16.17 1.32 9.55
N TRP A 106 15.97 0.00 9.56
CA TRP A 106 14.63 -0.58 9.57
C TRP A 106 13.85 -0.23 10.85
N ASN A 107 14.49 -0.33 12.00
CA ASN A 107 13.85 0.02 13.27
C ASN A 107 13.46 1.50 13.30
N GLU A 108 14.31 2.37 12.76
CA GLU A 108 14.00 3.80 12.61
C GLU A 108 12.80 4.02 11.68
N VAL A 109 12.74 3.33 10.54
CA VAL A 109 11.56 3.36 9.65
C VAL A 109 10.28 2.97 10.39
N VAL A 110 10.33 1.91 11.20
CA VAL A 110 9.16 1.45 11.98
C VAL A 110 8.79 2.47 13.05
N SER A 111 9.77 3.10 13.71
CA SER A 111 9.54 4.14 14.72
C SER A 111 8.84 5.35 14.11
N LEU A 112 9.44 5.92 13.06
CA LEU A 112 8.87 7.06 12.32
C LEU A 112 7.47 6.75 11.80
N TYR A 113 7.24 5.55 11.26
CA TYR A 113 5.89 5.18 10.79
C TYR A 113 4.85 5.18 11.92
N LYS A 114 5.21 4.74 13.13
CA LYS A 114 4.30 4.73 14.29
C LYS A 114 3.95 6.14 14.75
N GLU A 115 4.88 7.09 14.65
CA GLU A 115 4.63 8.51 14.98
C GLU A 115 3.67 9.18 13.99
N MET A 116 3.55 8.64 12.77
CA MET A 116 2.64 9.12 11.72
C MET A 116 1.22 8.51 11.77
N LEU A 117 0.96 7.60 12.72
CA LEU A 117 -0.35 6.94 12.84
C LEU A 117 -1.41 7.89 13.39
#